data_AF-A0A2D9Q7T0-F1
#
_entry.id   AF-A0A2D9Q7T0-F1
#
_cell.length_a   1.000
_cell.length_b   1.000
_cell.length_c   1.000
_cell.angle_alpha   90.00
_cell.angle_beta   90.00
_cell.angle_gamma   90.00
#
_symmetry.space_group_name_H-M   'P 1'
#
loop_
_entity.id
_entity.type
_entity.pdbx_description
1 polymer ?
#
loop_
_entity_poly.entity_id
_entity_poly.type
_entity_poly.pdbx_seq_one_letter_code
_entity_poly.pdbx_strand_id
1 'polypeptide(L)'
;MMQGMEEHSKVINREMRNLVANSCQFETSPGELSQQFHIALLKFYFSAIKVTIDYESKVISIYNSKPITDNPLRLYDINRAIADKVGYNNLEETLNGCLEKGQLQNTFYKKLLLDFENLKGDDNDVMSA
;
A
#
# COMPACT_ATOMS: atom_id res chain seq x y z
N MET A 1 -9.92 -21.08 -19.73
CA MET A 1 -8.69 -20.55 -19.07
C MET A 1 -8.84 -19.11 -18.57
N MET A 2 -9.54 -18.19 -19.26
CA MET A 2 -9.75 -16.81 -18.75
C MET A 2 -10.61 -16.70 -17.48
N GLN A 3 -11.68 -17.50 -17.34
CA GLN A 3 -12.57 -17.43 -16.15
C GLN A 3 -11.85 -17.74 -14.83
N GLY A 4 -10.93 -18.72 -14.81
CA GLY A 4 -10.22 -19.09 -13.58
C GLY A 4 -9.22 -18.04 -13.10
N MET A 5 -8.59 -17.28 -14.01
CA MET A 5 -7.68 -16.19 -13.65
C MET A 5 -8.43 -14.99 -13.06
N GLU A 6 -9.63 -14.72 -13.55
CA GLU A 6 -10.46 -13.61 -13.09
C GLU A 6 -11.02 -13.86 -11.69
N GLU A 7 -11.40 -15.11 -11.40
CA GLU A 7 -11.86 -15.53 -10.07
C GLU A 7 -10.74 -15.46 -9.01
N HIS A 8 -9.53 -15.91 -9.35
CA HIS A 8 -8.37 -15.77 -8.46
C HIS A 8 -8.04 -14.30 -8.18
N SER A 9 -8.14 -13.42 -9.18
CA SER A 9 -7.89 -11.99 -8.99
C SER A 9 -8.92 -11.35 -8.06
N LYS A 10 -10.19 -11.79 -8.10
CA LYS A 10 -11.24 -11.32 -7.19
C LYS A 10 -10.96 -11.73 -5.75
N VAL A 11 -10.54 -12.97 -5.53
CA VAL A 11 -10.16 -13.46 -4.19
C VAL A 11 -9.01 -12.62 -3.63
N ILE A 12 -7.92 -12.44 -4.38
CA ILE A 12 -6.77 -11.64 -3.94
C ILE A 12 -7.20 -10.21 -3.57
N ASN A 13 -8.04 -9.57 -4.40
CA ASN A 13 -8.50 -8.21 -4.11
C ASN A 13 -9.34 -8.14 -2.83
N ARG A 14 -10.21 -9.13 -2.61
CA ARG A 14 -11.00 -9.22 -1.36
C ARG A 14 -10.10 -9.39 -0.14
N GLU A 15 -9.16 -10.32 -0.18
CA GLU A 15 -8.22 -10.54 0.94
C GLU A 15 -7.37 -9.29 1.21
N MET A 16 -6.94 -8.57 0.17
CA MET A 16 -6.24 -7.30 0.32
C MET A 16 -7.10 -6.22 0.98
N ARG A 17 -8.39 -6.13 0.63
CA ARG A 17 -9.32 -5.18 1.27
C ARG A 17 -9.52 -5.50 2.75
N ASN A 18 -9.62 -6.78 3.11
CA ASN A 18 -9.70 -7.20 4.50
C ASN A 18 -8.42 -6.84 5.27
N LEU A 19 -7.26 -7.07 4.65
CA LEU A 19 -5.96 -6.71 5.24
C LEU A 19 -5.85 -5.19 5.46
N VAL A 20 -6.30 -4.38 4.49
CA VAL A 20 -6.36 -2.90 4.61
C VAL A 20 -7.30 -2.47 5.74
N ALA A 21 -8.49 -3.07 5.83
CA ALA A 21 -9.44 -2.75 6.88
C ALA A 21 -8.84 -3.03 8.26
N ASN A 22 -8.27 -4.22 8.47
CA ASN A 22 -7.65 -4.60 9.74
C ASN A 22 -6.45 -3.72 10.09
N SER A 23 -5.61 -3.36 9.11
CA SER A 23 -4.45 -2.51 9.35
C SER A 23 -4.82 -1.07 9.73
N CYS A 24 -6.05 -0.65 9.38
CA CYS A 24 -6.60 0.67 9.69
C CYS A 24 -7.39 0.74 11.01
N GLN A 25 -7.49 -0.36 11.76
CA GLN A 25 -8.16 -0.38 13.07
C GLN A 25 -7.23 0.16 14.16
N PHE A 26 -7.14 1.49 14.28
CA PHE A 26 -6.39 2.18 15.32
C PHE A 26 -7.02 3.54 15.66
N GLU A 27 -6.78 4.04 16.87
CA GLU A 27 -7.32 5.35 17.30
C GLU A 27 -6.40 6.51 16.91
N THR A 28 -5.11 6.42 17.24
CA THR A 28 -4.15 7.52 17.04
C THR A 28 -3.07 7.18 16.01
N SER A 29 -2.47 5.99 16.13
CA SER A 29 -1.42 5.53 15.22
C SER A 29 -1.46 4.01 15.11
N PRO A 30 -1.20 3.44 13.91
CA PRO A 30 -1.16 1.99 13.77
C PRO A 30 0.05 1.38 14.45
N GLY A 31 -0.03 0.09 14.78
CA GLY A 31 1.14 -0.69 15.18
C GLY A 31 2.19 -0.78 14.07
N GLU A 32 3.43 -1.14 14.43
CA GLU A 32 4.56 -1.16 13.49
C GLU A 32 4.30 -2.01 12.24
N LEU A 33 3.70 -3.20 12.42
CA LEU A 33 3.39 -4.10 11.31
C LEU A 33 2.38 -3.48 10.32
N SER A 34 1.33 -2.82 10.83
CA SER A 34 0.37 -2.08 9.98
C SER A 34 1.03 -0.91 9.27
N GLN A 35 1.94 -0.19 9.93
CA GLN A 35 2.70 0.88 9.29
C GLN A 35 3.58 0.37 8.15
N GLN A 36 4.29 -0.75 8.38
CA GLN A 36 5.11 -1.39 7.36
C GLN A 36 4.27 -1.85 6.16
N PHE A 37 3.07 -2.39 6.41
CA PHE A 37 2.11 -2.75 5.38
C PHE A 37 1.66 -1.54 4.55
N HIS A 38 1.22 -0.45 5.20
CA HIS A 38 0.80 0.77 4.51
C HIS A 38 1.91 1.33 3.62
N ILE A 39 3.14 1.40 4.15
CA ILE A 39 4.31 1.88 3.41
C ILE A 39 4.61 0.96 2.22
N ALA A 40 4.57 -0.35 2.39
CA ALA A 40 4.85 -1.30 1.32
C ALA A 40 3.84 -1.15 0.17
N LEU A 41 2.55 -1.05 0.48
CA LEU A 41 1.49 -0.85 -0.51
C LEU A 41 1.67 0.46 -1.28
N LEU A 42 1.87 1.58 -0.57
CA LEU A 42 2.02 2.90 -1.19
C LEU A 42 3.31 3.01 -2.01
N LYS A 43 4.42 2.42 -1.53
CA LYS A 43 5.66 2.37 -2.31
C LYS A 43 5.48 1.66 -3.64
N PHE A 44 4.75 0.55 -3.64
CA PHE A 44 4.44 -0.17 -4.87
C PHE A 44 3.54 0.66 -5.79
N TYR A 45 2.44 1.20 -5.27
CA TYR A 45 1.49 2.00 -6.06
C TYR A 45 2.13 3.21 -6.72
N PHE A 46 2.90 4.01 -5.96
CA PHE A 46 3.57 5.19 -6.49
C PHE A 46 4.90 4.90 -7.20
N SER A 47 5.33 3.64 -7.27
CA SER A 47 6.68 3.25 -7.71
C SER A 47 7.77 4.06 -6.99
N ALA A 48 7.59 4.27 -5.68
CA ALA A 48 8.36 5.21 -4.89
C ALA A 48 9.58 4.58 -4.21
N ILE A 49 10.66 5.35 -4.12
CA ILE A 49 11.87 4.95 -3.39
C ILE A 49 11.58 4.91 -1.89
N LYS A 50 10.90 5.93 -1.39
CA LYS A 50 10.48 6.04 0.01
C LYS A 50 9.08 6.64 0.11
N VAL A 51 8.32 6.15 1.07
CA VAL A 51 7.06 6.72 1.51
C VAL A 51 7.14 6.90 3.02
N THR A 52 6.59 8.00 3.52
CA THR A 52 6.32 8.20 4.94
C THR A 52 4.87 8.64 5.11
N ILE A 53 4.24 8.23 6.20
CA ILE A 53 2.86 8.58 6.52
C ILE A 53 2.89 9.27 7.88
N ASP A 54 2.39 10.49 7.92
CA ASP A 54 2.06 11.18 9.15
C ASP A 54 0.56 10.94 9.42
N TYR A 55 0.29 10.08 10.40
CA TYR A 55 -1.08 9.66 10.74
C TYR A 55 -1.88 10.75 11.44
N GLU A 56 -1.20 11.67 12.12
CA GLU A 56 -1.83 12.76 12.87
C GLU A 56 -2.20 13.91 11.93
N SER A 57 -1.25 14.38 11.11
CA SER A 57 -1.53 15.42 10.11
C SER A 57 -2.24 14.90 8.86
N LYS A 58 -2.39 13.58 8.75
CA LYS A 58 -2.99 12.85 7.62
C LYS A 58 -2.33 13.17 6.28
N VAL A 59 -1.00 13.12 6.25
CA VAL A 59 -0.18 13.41 5.07
C VAL A 59 0.70 12.22 4.70
N ILE A 60 0.63 11.83 3.43
CA ILE A 60 1.56 10.87 2.81
C ILE A 60 2.63 11.69 2.07
N SER A 61 3.89 11.46 2.39
CA SER A 61 5.03 12.03 1.64
C SER A 61 5.69 10.95 0.79
N ILE A 62 5.83 11.22 -0.50
CA ILE A 62 6.28 10.28 -1.53
C ILE A 62 7.58 10.82 -2.11
N TYR A 63 8.65 10.03 -2.02
CA TYR A 63 9.98 10.44 -2.47
C TYR A 63 10.39 9.63 -3.69
N ASN A 64 10.63 10.35 -4.80
CA ASN A 64 11.06 9.80 -6.08
C ASN A 64 12.35 10.48 -6.55
N SER A 65 13.15 9.76 -7.34
CA SER A 65 14.33 10.30 -8.03
C SER A 65 13.99 10.79 -9.44
N LYS A 66 12.85 11.48 -9.61
CA LYS A 66 12.49 12.00 -10.94
C LYS A 66 13.29 13.28 -11.21
N PRO A 67 13.92 13.42 -12.40
CA PRO A 67 14.45 14.70 -12.83
C PRO A 67 13.31 15.72 -12.90
N ILE A 68 13.62 16.96 -12.52
CA ILE A 68 12.66 18.08 -12.46
C ILE A 68 12.22 18.54 -13.87
N THR A 69 12.89 18.07 -14.93
CA THR A 69 12.71 18.57 -16.30
C THR A 69 12.85 17.47 -17.35
N ASP A 70 12.12 17.59 -18.46
CA ASP A 70 12.29 16.78 -19.68
C ASP A 70 13.59 17.10 -20.47
N ASN A 71 14.40 18.06 -19.97
CA ASN A 71 15.67 18.47 -20.56
C ASN A 71 16.79 17.53 -20.09
N PRO A 72 17.76 17.11 -20.95
CA PRO A 72 18.82 16.18 -20.54
C PRO A 72 19.72 16.79 -19.46
N LEU A 73 19.39 16.47 -18.21
CA LEU A 73 20.16 16.44 -16.96
C LEU A 73 21.50 17.19 -16.94
N ARG A 74 21.54 18.29 -16.18
CA ARG A 74 22.74 18.62 -15.39
C ARG A 74 22.74 17.71 -14.17
N LEU A 75 23.82 16.94 -13.97
CA LEU A 75 23.98 16.00 -12.85
C LEU A 75 23.71 16.62 -11.46
N TYR A 76 23.85 17.94 -11.33
CA TYR A 76 23.59 18.68 -10.11
C TYR A 76 22.10 18.65 -9.68
N ASP A 77 21.16 18.52 -10.63
CA ASP A 77 19.72 18.54 -10.35
C ASP A 77 19.18 17.17 -9.90
N ILE A 78 20.00 16.12 -9.91
CA ILE A 78 19.66 14.75 -9.45
C ILE A 78 19.58 14.68 -7.91
N ASN A 79 20.15 15.65 -7.19
CA ASN A 79 20.31 15.60 -5.73
C ASN A 79 19.10 16.04 -4.91
N ARG A 80 17.98 16.43 -5.53
CA ARG A 80 16.76 16.79 -4.78
C ARG A 80 15.71 15.69 -4.93
N ALA A 81 15.58 14.86 -3.90
CA ALA A 81 14.38 14.06 -3.72
C ALA A 81 13.19 15.02 -3.57
N ILE A 82 12.39 15.18 -4.61
CA ILE A 82 11.13 15.91 -4.52
C ILE A 82 10.18 15.03 -3.72
N ALA A 83 9.64 15.60 -2.64
CA ALA A 83 8.61 14.98 -1.85
C ALA A 83 7.25 15.47 -2.35
N ASP A 84 6.55 14.63 -3.12
CA ASP A 84 5.14 14.86 -3.39
C ASP A 84 4.36 14.61 -2.10
N LYS A 85 3.42 15.50 -1.77
CA LYS A 85 2.59 15.38 -0.56
C LYS A 85 1.14 15.18 -0.94
N VAL A 86 0.51 14.16 -0.37
CA VAL A 86 -0.90 13.85 -0.56
C VAL A 86 -1.57 13.86 0.80
N GLY A 87 -2.54 14.76 1.01
CA GLY A 87 -3.41 14.72 2.18
C GLY A 87 -4.50 13.66 2.02
N TYR A 88 -4.89 13.01 3.11
CA TYR A 88 -6.00 12.06 3.11
C TYR A 88 -7.01 12.35 4.24
N ASN A 89 -8.27 11.98 4.03
CA ASN A 89 -9.31 12.11 5.06
C ASN A 89 -9.56 10.78 5.79
N ASN A 90 -9.67 9.71 4.99
CA ASN A 90 -9.84 8.33 5.41
C ASN A 90 -8.68 7.49 4.82
N LEU A 91 -7.86 6.91 5.70
CA LEU A 91 -6.71 6.11 5.27
C LEU A 91 -7.13 4.82 4.58
N GLU A 92 -8.14 4.13 5.11
CA GLU A 92 -8.65 2.87 4.57
C GLU A 92 -9.15 3.04 3.14
N GLU A 93 -9.95 4.09 2.89
CA GLU A 93 -10.43 4.44 1.55
C GLU A 93 -9.27 4.77 0.61
N THR A 94 -8.27 5.53 1.10
CA THR A 94 -7.07 5.88 0.33
C THR A 94 -6.29 4.65 -0.09
N LEU A 95 -6.02 3.73 0.85
CA LEU A 95 -5.30 2.48 0.57
C LEU A 95 -6.09 1.54 -0.33
N ASN A 96 -7.41 1.46 -0.16
CA ASN A 96 -8.29 0.72 -1.05
C ASN A 96 -8.26 1.28 -2.49
N GLY A 97 -8.13 2.60 -2.65
CA GLY A 97 -7.93 3.25 -3.95
C GLY A 97 -6.60 2.88 -4.63
N CYS A 98 -5.60 2.45 -3.87
CA CYS A 98 -4.31 1.97 -4.39
C CYS A 98 -4.32 0.50 -4.85
N LEU A 99 -5.45 -0.21 -4.72
CA LEU A 99 -5.59 -1.60 -5.17
C LEU A 99 -5.98 -1.66 -6.65
N GLU A 100 -4.99 -1.80 -7.51
CA GLU A 100 -5.13 -1.88 -8.96
C GLU A 100 -5.33 -3.32 -9.46
N LYS A 101 -5.82 -3.47 -10.70
CA LYS A 101 -5.94 -4.78 -11.36
C LYS A 101 -4.74 -5.01 -12.27
N GLY A 102 -4.21 -6.23 -12.25
CA GLY A 102 -3.19 -6.65 -13.20
C GLY A 102 -2.37 -7.83 -12.70
N GLN A 103 -1.60 -8.45 -13.58
CA GLN A 103 -0.79 -9.63 -13.23
C GLN A 103 0.36 -9.28 -12.29
N LEU A 104 1.01 -8.13 -12.51
CA LEU A 104 2.07 -7.62 -11.64
C LEU A 104 1.52 -7.31 -10.25
N GLN A 105 0.40 -6.58 -10.21
CA GLN A 105 -0.35 -6.24 -9.00
C GLN A 105 -0.71 -7.51 -8.22
N ASN A 106 -1.32 -8.50 -8.89
CA ASN A 106 -1.72 -9.75 -8.24
C ASN A 106 -0.52 -10.53 -7.66
N THR A 107 0.61 -10.55 -8.35
CA THR A 107 1.84 -11.18 -7.84
C THR A 107 2.33 -10.48 -6.57
N PHE A 108 2.37 -9.15 -6.60
CA PHE A 108 2.77 -8.34 -5.46
C PHE A 108 1.81 -8.48 -4.28
N TYR A 109 0.50 -8.46 -4.51
CA TYR A 109 -0.52 -8.62 -3.48
C TYR A 109 -0.48 -9.99 -2.81
N LYS A 110 -0.24 -11.06 -3.58
CA LYS A 110 -0.01 -12.39 -2.98
C LYS A 110 1.17 -12.38 -2.02
N LYS A 111 2.26 -11.72 -2.38
CA LYS A 111 3.43 -11.59 -1.50
C LYS A 111 3.09 -10.79 -0.24
N LEU A 112 2.44 -9.63 -0.38
CA LEU A 112 1.97 -8.83 0.77
C LEU A 112 1.08 -9.65 1.71
N LEU A 113 0.13 -10.41 1.17
CA LEU A 113 -0.78 -11.24 1.97
C LEU A 113 -0.07 -12.34 2.78
N LEU A 114 1.12 -12.75 2.35
CA LEU A 114 1.98 -13.70 3.07
C LEU A 114 2.85 -12.97 4.10
N ASP A 115 3.50 -11.88 3.69
CA ASP A 115 4.39 -11.09 4.55
C ASP A 115 3.65 -10.49 5.75
N PHE A 116 2.34 -10.23 5.61
CA PHE A 116 1.50 -9.58 6.61
C PHE A 116 0.32 -10.46 7.09
N GLU A 117 0.46 -11.78 7.02
CA GLU A 117 -0.59 -12.73 7.43
C GLU A 117 -1.11 -12.48 8.86
N ASN A 118 -0.24 -12.05 9.78
CA ASN A 118 -0.59 -11.75 11.18
C ASN A 118 -1.55 -10.57 11.36
N LEU A 119 -1.80 -9.77 10.31
CA LEU A 119 -2.80 -8.69 10.33
C LEU A 119 -4.16 -9.16 9.81
N LYS A 120 -4.28 -10.38 9.29
CA LYS A 120 -5.59 -11.00 9.04
C LYS A 120 -6.14 -11.36 10.41
N GLY A 121 -7.18 -10.65 10.84
CA GLY A 121 -7.86 -10.91 12.11
C GLY A 121 -8.17 -12.40 12.26
N ASP A 122 -8.10 -12.88 13.48
CA ASP A 122 -8.24 -14.30 13.81
C ASP A 122 -9.68 -14.76 13.54
N ASP A 123 -9.95 -15.25 12.32
CA ASP A 123 -11.16 -16.01 12.00
C ASP A 123 -11.13 -17.42 12.65
N ASN A 124 -10.20 -17.71 13.58
CA ASN A 124 -10.13 -18.99 14.29
C ASN A 124 -11.02 -19.09 15.55
N ASP A 125 -11.75 -18.03 15.93
CA ASP A 125 -12.60 -18.07 17.13
C ASP A 125 -14.06 -18.50 16.88
N VAL A 126 -14.30 -19.31 15.83
CA VAL A 126 -15.63 -19.91 15.52
C VAL A 126 -15.62 -21.44 15.56
N MET A 127 -14.56 -22.09 16.04
CA MET A 127 -14.52 -23.57 16.17
C MET A 127 -14.11 -24.06 17.57
N SER A 128 -14.49 -23.34 18.62
CA SER A 128 -14.56 -23.89 19.97
C SER A 128 -16.01 -23.94 20.44
N ALA A 129 -16.72 -25.00 20.06
CA ALA A 129 -17.98 -25.45 20.65
C ALA A 129 -17.95 -26.97 20.84
#